data_AF-A0A7J5XFM5-F1
#
_entry.id   AF-A0A7J5XFM5-F1
#
_cell.length_a   1.000
_cell.length_b   1.000
_cell.length_c   1.000
_cell.angle_alpha   90.00
_cell.angle_beta   90.00
_cell.angle_gamma   90.00
#
_symmetry.space_group_name_H-M   'P 1'
#
loop_
_entity.id
_entity.type
_entity.pdbx_description
1 polymer ?
#
loop_
_entity_poly.entity_id
_entity_poly.type
_entity_poly.pdbx_seq_one_letter_code
_entity_poly.pdbx_strand_id
1 'polypeptide(L)'
;MPPPNQTPAPDQPFDLERIREESTIPRHDSGNKWVYPSEQMFWNAMLRKGWRWREDDLGAQDMTNIIKIHNTNNEQAWQEILKWRPCTLGEDTLSIYTCTLKYLGSICEVLKSTRYTCTHLYDTPVL
;
A
#
# COMPACT_ATOMS: atom_id res chain seq x y z
N MET A 1 -17.23 -5.35 4.11
CA MET A 1 -16.20 -4.71 4.96
C MET A 1 -16.76 -3.41 5.49
N PRO A 2 -16.54 -3.06 6.77
CA PRO A 2 -16.91 -1.74 7.27
C PRO A 2 -16.12 -0.65 6.52
N PRO A 3 -16.67 0.56 6.40
CA PRO A 3 -15.98 1.66 5.73
C PRO A 3 -14.64 1.96 6.44
N PRO A 4 -13.59 2.31 5.68
CA PRO A 4 -12.28 2.58 6.26
C PRO A 4 -12.36 3.73 7.28
N ASN A 5 -11.89 3.46 8.50
CA ASN A 5 -11.92 4.44 9.59
C ASN A 5 -10.97 5.62 9.30
N GLN A 6 -11.55 6.81 9.14
CA GLN A 6 -10.85 8.09 8.96
C GLN A 6 -10.97 9.02 10.18
N THR A 7 -11.50 8.53 11.30
CA THR A 7 -11.52 9.28 12.55
C THR A 7 -10.11 9.26 13.16
N PRO A 8 -9.59 10.41 13.63
CA PRO A 8 -8.33 10.47 14.37
C PRO A 8 -8.35 9.54 15.59
N ALA A 9 -7.18 9.00 15.94
CA ALA A 9 -7.05 8.28 17.19
C ALA A 9 -7.11 9.26 18.38
N PRO A 10 -7.60 8.84 19.56
CA PRO A 10 -7.69 9.71 20.74
C PRO A 10 -6.37 10.41 21.11
N ASP A 11 -5.24 9.71 20.95
CA ASP A 11 -3.91 10.20 21.31
C ASP A 11 -3.07 10.60 20.08
N GLN A 12 -3.72 11.01 18.98
CA GLN A 12 -3.01 11.44 17.79
C GLN A 12 -2.43 12.85 17.99
N PRO A 13 -1.11 13.05 17.81
CA PRO A 13 -0.45 14.30 18.18
C PRO A 13 -0.69 15.47 17.20
N PHE A 14 -1.09 15.20 15.96
CA PHE A 14 -1.33 16.21 14.93
C PHE A 14 -2.41 15.76 13.94
N ASP A 15 -3.02 16.72 13.25
CA ASP A 15 -4.01 16.45 12.21
C ASP A 15 -3.36 15.87 10.94
N LEU A 16 -4.08 14.94 10.32
CA LEU A 16 -3.66 14.26 9.10
C LEU A 16 -4.71 14.40 8.00
N GLU A 17 -4.26 14.45 6.75
CA GLU A 17 -5.17 14.55 5.63
C GLU A 17 -6.00 13.27 5.43
N ARG A 18 -7.27 13.47 5.04
CA ARG A 18 -8.23 12.40 4.77
C ARG A 18 -8.46 12.18 3.27
N ILE A 19 -7.79 12.98 2.45
CA ILE A 19 -7.87 12.91 0.98
C ILE A 19 -7.24 11.61 0.51
N ARG A 20 -7.89 10.97 -0.45
CA ARG A 20 -7.41 9.74 -1.09
C ARG A 20 -7.05 10.04 -2.53
N GLU A 21 -6.05 9.32 -3.02
CA GLU A 21 -5.55 9.45 -4.38
C GLU A 21 -5.92 8.20 -5.19
N GLU A 22 -6.41 8.41 -6.42
CA GLU A 22 -6.65 7.32 -7.37
C GLU A 22 -5.35 6.94 -8.07
N SER A 23 -5.01 5.65 -8.05
CA SER A 23 -3.83 5.09 -8.70
C SER A 23 -3.97 5.05 -10.22
N THR A 24 -2.89 4.71 -10.94
CA THR A 24 -2.99 4.33 -12.36
C THR A 24 -3.26 2.84 -12.57
N ILE A 25 -3.26 2.07 -11.48
CA ILE A 25 -3.31 0.61 -11.48
C ILE A 25 -4.77 0.15 -11.63
N PRO A 26 -5.11 -0.62 -12.68
CA PRO A 26 -6.47 -1.14 -12.85
C PRO A 26 -6.79 -2.25 -11.83
N ARG A 27 -8.04 -2.30 -11.37
CA ARG A 27 -8.58 -3.44 -10.64
C ARG A 27 -9.08 -4.49 -11.63
N HIS A 28 -8.85 -5.75 -11.31
CA HIS A 28 -9.21 -6.89 -12.16
C HIS A 28 -10.74 -7.06 -12.34
N ASP A 29 -11.53 -6.63 -11.36
CA ASP A 29 -12.93 -7.01 -11.18
C ASP A 29 -13.96 -6.00 -11.69
N SER A 30 -13.59 -4.71 -11.74
CA SER A 30 -14.58 -3.62 -11.76
C SER A 30 -14.34 -2.56 -12.82
N GLY A 31 -13.29 -2.67 -13.64
CA GLY A 31 -12.88 -1.64 -14.61
C GLY A 31 -12.42 -0.32 -13.97
N ASN A 32 -12.51 -0.21 -12.64
CA ASN A 32 -12.04 0.93 -11.84
C ASN A 32 -10.56 0.76 -11.48
N LYS A 33 -9.92 1.83 -11.03
CA LYS A 33 -8.54 1.79 -10.54
C LYS A 33 -8.48 1.60 -9.03
N TRP A 34 -7.31 1.21 -8.52
CA TRP A 34 -7.07 1.19 -7.07
C TRP A 34 -7.08 2.62 -6.52
N VAL A 35 -7.54 2.78 -5.28
CA VAL A 35 -7.55 4.06 -4.58
C VAL A 35 -6.72 3.92 -3.32
N TYR A 36 -5.62 4.67 -3.22
CA TYR A 36 -4.71 4.62 -2.09
C TYR A 36 -5.40 5.08 -0.78
N PRO A 37 -4.92 4.58 0.38
CA PRO A 37 -5.39 5.07 1.67
C PRO A 37 -4.95 6.53 1.88
N SER A 38 -5.74 7.29 2.63
CA SER A 38 -5.32 8.63 3.08
C SER A 38 -4.29 8.53 4.21
N GLU A 39 -3.66 9.65 4.56
CA GLU A 39 -2.75 9.76 5.72
C GLU A 39 -3.39 9.25 7.01
N GLN A 40 -4.60 9.72 7.30
CA GLN A 40 -5.33 9.27 8.48
C GLN A 40 -5.63 7.76 8.46
N MET A 41 -5.95 7.19 7.30
CA MET A 41 -6.19 5.75 7.18
C MET A 41 -4.91 4.96 7.42
N PHE A 42 -3.78 5.43 6.88
CA PHE A 42 -2.48 4.83 7.06
C PHE A 42 -2.06 4.85 8.54
N TRP A 43 -2.18 6.00 9.21
CA TRP A 43 -1.93 6.15 10.64
C TRP A 43 -2.74 5.15 11.47
N ASN A 44 -4.05 5.11 11.25
CA ASN A 44 -4.95 4.20 11.96
C ASN A 44 -4.58 2.73 11.70
N ALA A 45 -4.13 2.40 10.48
CA ALA A 45 -3.71 1.05 10.15
C ALA A 45 -2.39 0.66 10.85
N MET A 46 -1.44 1.59 10.95
CA MET A 46 -0.19 1.39 11.70
C MET A 46 -0.46 1.15 13.19
N LEU A 47 -1.37 1.92 13.79
CA LEU A 47 -1.77 1.73 15.19
C LEU A 47 -2.39 0.34 15.45
N ARG A 48 -3.25 -0.15 14.54
CA ARG A 48 -3.84 -1.51 14.62
C ARG A 48 -2.78 -2.60 14.53
N LYS A 49 -1.68 -2.36 13.82
CA LYS A 49 -0.54 -3.28 13.74
C LYS A 49 0.37 -3.23 14.98
N GLY A 50 -0.01 -2.49 16.02
CA GLY A 50 0.77 -2.35 17.24
C GLY A 50 1.92 -1.35 17.14
N TRP A 51 2.02 -0.60 16.04
CA TRP A 51 3.04 0.44 15.92
C TRP A 51 2.73 1.60 16.89
N ARG A 52 3.77 2.10 17.55
CA ARG A 52 3.69 3.24 18.47
C ARG A 52 4.82 4.21 18.13
N TRP A 53 4.44 5.40 17.68
CA TRP A 53 5.38 6.49 17.40
C TRP A 53 5.81 7.11 18.71
N ARG A 54 7.08 7.47 18.87
CA ARG A 54 7.49 8.34 19.97
C ARG A 54 7.20 9.79 19.58
N GLU A 55 6.98 10.63 20.58
CA GLU A 55 6.50 12.02 20.40
C GLU A 55 7.44 12.88 19.54
N ASP A 56 8.75 12.57 19.54
CA ASP A 56 9.77 13.29 18.75
C ASP A 56 10.08 12.65 17.38
N ASP A 57 9.46 11.50 17.04
CA ASP A 57 9.91 10.67 15.92
C ASP A 57 9.29 11.05 14.57
N LEU A 58 8.12 11.72 14.54
CA LEU A 58 7.44 12.07 13.28
C LEU A 58 6.53 13.29 13.42
N GLY A 59 6.52 14.15 12.39
CA GLY A 59 5.52 15.19 12.19
C GLY A 59 4.51 14.87 11.08
N ALA A 60 3.50 15.73 10.92
CA ALA A 60 2.51 15.62 9.85
C ALA A 60 3.15 15.60 8.46
N GLN A 61 4.15 16.46 8.23
CA GLN A 61 4.87 16.55 6.96
C GLN A 61 5.60 15.25 6.60
N ASP A 62 6.13 14.54 7.60
CA ASP A 62 6.79 13.26 7.39
C ASP A 62 5.79 12.21 6.93
N MET A 63 4.58 12.22 7.49
CA MET A 63 3.50 11.33 7.06
C MET A 63 3.14 11.55 5.58
N THR A 64 3.00 12.81 5.18
CA THR A 64 2.77 13.18 3.77
C THR A 64 3.88 12.65 2.87
N ASN A 65 5.14 12.80 3.28
CA ASN A 65 6.29 12.35 2.51
C ASN A 65 6.33 10.82 2.38
N ILE A 66 6.10 10.11 3.50
CA ILE A 66 6.06 8.64 3.55
C ILE A 66 5.02 8.12 2.56
N ILE A 67 3.81 8.65 2.58
CA ILE A 67 2.73 8.17 1.70
C ILE A 67 3.02 8.48 0.23
N LYS A 68 3.52 9.68 -0.09
CA LYS A 68 3.93 10.02 -1.46
C LYS A 68 4.99 9.06 -1.98
N ILE A 69 5.99 8.72 -1.17
CA ILE A 69 7.04 7.75 -1.53
C ILE A 69 6.42 6.37 -1.78
N HIS A 70 5.56 5.89 -0.89
CA HIS A 70 4.90 4.59 -1.04
C HIS A 70 4.04 4.51 -2.30
N ASN A 71 3.21 5.52 -2.57
CA ASN A 71 2.36 5.58 -3.76
C ASN A 71 3.23 5.60 -5.03
N THR A 72 4.26 6.44 -5.05
CA THR A 72 5.21 6.52 -6.16
C THR A 72 5.90 5.17 -6.41
N ASN A 73 6.35 4.49 -5.35
CA ASN A 73 6.98 3.18 -5.46
C ASN A 73 6.01 2.12 -6.03
N ASN A 74 4.73 2.15 -5.61
CA ASN A 74 3.72 1.25 -6.15
C ASN A 74 3.46 1.50 -7.64
N GLU A 75 3.37 2.76 -8.06
CA GLU A 75 3.22 3.10 -9.48
C GLU A 75 4.44 2.67 -10.31
N GLN A 76 5.65 2.88 -9.81
CA GLN A 76 6.87 2.42 -10.49
C GLN A 76 6.90 0.89 -10.61
N ALA A 77 6.60 0.18 -9.52
CA ALA A 77 6.49 -1.28 -9.53
C ALA A 77 5.46 -1.76 -10.57
N TRP A 78 4.34 -1.06 -10.69
CA TRP A 78 3.34 -1.35 -11.72
C TRP A 78 3.87 -1.13 -13.14
N GLN A 79 4.56 -0.02 -13.39
CA GLN A 79 5.19 0.23 -14.69
C GLN A 79 6.22 -0.84 -15.04
N GLU A 80 7.00 -1.32 -14.08
CA GLU A 80 7.91 -2.45 -14.29
C GLU A 80 7.14 -3.71 -14.70
N ILE A 81 6.08 -4.09 -13.95
CA ILE A 81 5.23 -5.25 -14.30
C ILE A 81 4.69 -5.14 -15.74
N LEU A 82 4.27 -3.94 -16.15
CA LEU A 82 3.80 -3.69 -17.52
C LEU A 82 4.89 -3.86 -18.58
N LYS A 83 6.17 -3.61 -18.28
CA LYS A 83 7.30 -3.86 -19.21
C LYS A 83 7.57 -5.35 -19.41
N TRP A 84 7.27 -6.20 -18.42
CA TRP A 84 7.45 -7.66 -18.51
C TRP A 84 6.28 -8.36 -19.19
N ARG A 85 5.10 -7.72 -19.23
CA ARG A 85 3.86 -8.24 -19.83
C ARG A 85 3.88 -8.47 -21.36
N PRO A 86 4.61 -7.72 -22.21
CA PRO A 86 4.65 -7.96 -23.66
C PRO A 86 5.42 -9.24 -24.01
N CYS A 87 6.37 -9.66 -23.17
CA CYS A 87 7.18 -10.85 -23.41
C CYS A 87 6.38 -12.17 -23.23
N THR A 88 5.18 -12.09 -22.62
CA THR A 88 4.30 -13.23 -22.34
C THR A 88 3.02 -13.22 -23.19
N LEU A 89 3.03 -12.58 -24.37
CA LEU A 89 1.97 -12.78 -25.38
C LEU A 89 2.15 -14.14 -26.07
N GLY A 90 2.05 -15.19 -25.26
CA GLY A 90 1.82 -16.59 -25.62
C GLY A 90 0.80 -17.11 -24.61
N GLU A 91 -0.47 -16.90 -24.94
CA GLU A 91 -1.69 -17.55 -24.43
C GLU A 91 -1.60 -18.40 -23.16
N ASP A 92 -1.33 -17.83 -21.97
CA ASP A 92 -1.73 -18.49 -20.71
C ASP A 92 -1.83 -17.50 -19.54
N THR A 93 -3.07 -17.21 -19.13
CA THR A 93 -3.42 -16.29 -18.03
C THR A 93 -2.91 -16.76 -16.65
N LEU A 94 -2.55 -18.04 -16.52
CA LEU A 94 -1.97 -18.63 -15.32
C LEU A 94 -0.53 -18.15 -15.04
N SER A 95 0.20 -17.71 -16.07
CA SER A 95 1.62 -17.28 -15.97
C SER A 95 1.80 -15.89 -15.36
N ILE A 96 0.74 -15.09 -15.24
CA ILE A 96 0.80 -13.73 -14.68
C ILE A 96 0.95 -13.80 -13.15
N TYR A 97 0.27 -14.75 -12.49
CA TYR A 97 0.34 -14.94 -11.03
C TYR A 97 1.71 -15.41 -10.56
N THR A 98 2.38 -16.28 -11.33
CA THR A 98 3.73 -16.77 -10.97
C THR A 98 4.80 -15.68 -11.11
N CYS A 99 4.64 -14.76 -12.08
CA CYS A 99 5.56 -13.64 -12.25
C CYS A 99 5.36 -12.56 -11.17
N THR A 100 4.11 -12.25 -10.81
CA THR A 100 3.80 -11.35 -9.68
C THR A 100 4.24 -11.93 -8.34
N LEU A 101 4.10 -13.24 -8.09
CA LEU A 101 4.59 -13.88 -6.87
C LEU A 101 6.13 -13.89 -6.77
N LYS A 102 6.86 -14.04 -7.87
CA LYS A 102 8.33 -13.89 -7.88
C LYS A 102 8.76 -12.45 -7.59
N TYR A 103 8.10 -11.46 -8.19
CA TYR A 103 8.41 -10.04 -7.98
C TYR A 103 8.03 -9.56 -6.57
N LEU A 104 6.86 -9.96 -6.05
CA LEU A 104 6.45 -9.73 -4.66
C LEU A 104 7.37 -10.48 -3.66
N GLY A 105 7.91 -11.64 -4.04
CA GLY A 105 8.93 -12.35 -3.30
C GLY A 105 10.24 -11.57 -3.15
N SER A 106 10.75 -10.99 -4.25
CA SER A 106 11.94 -10.12 -4.23
C SER A 106 11.70 -8.78 -3.51
N ILE A 107 10.52 -8.17 -3.65
CA ILE A 107 10.16 -6.97 -2.87
C ILE A 107 10.09 -7.31 -1.37
N CYS A 108 9.53 -8.45 -0.99
CA CYS A 108 9.54 -8.91 0.40
C CYS A 108 10.96 -9.21 0.91
N GLU A 109 11.88 -9.69 0.08
CA GLU A 109 13.30 -9.85 0.47
C GLU A 109 14.03 -8.52 0.66
N VAL A 110 13.79 -7.54 -0.21
CA VAL A 110 14.32 -6.18 -0.04
C VAL A 110 13.74 -5.51 1.23
N LEU A 111 12.45 -5.70 1.50
CA LEU A 111 11.74 -5.20 2.69
C LEU A 111 12.00 -6.01 3.97
N LYS A 112 12.55 -7.23 3.89
CA LYS A 112 13.03 -7.95 5.09
C LYS A 112 14.24 -7.26 5.72
N SER A 113 15.02 -6.48 4.97
CA SER A 113 16.07 -5.63 5.55
C SER A 113 15.50 -4.39 6.26
N THR A 114 14.32 -3.93 5.85
CA THR A 114 13.60 -2.79 6.43
C THR A 114 12.26 -3.23 7.00
N ARG A 115 12.28 -4.09 8.03
CA ARG A 115 11.21 -4.41 9.03
C ARG A 115 9.75 -3.92 8.78
N TYR A 116 9.24 -4.00 7.56
CA TYR A 116 7.93 -3.49 7.14
C TYR A 116 7.31 -4.54 6.23
N THR A 117 6.65 -5.52 6.86
CA THR A 117 5.84 -6.52 6.16
C THR A 117 4.61 -5.86 5.54
N CYS A 118 4.70 -5.63 4.23
CA CYS A 118 3.69 -4.99 3.37
C CYS A 118 2.44 -5.86 3.12
N THR A 119 2.36 -7.08 3.65
CA THR A 119 1.31 -8.05 3.27
C THR A 119 -0.01 -7.97 4.05
N HIS A 120 -0.20 -7.02 4.97
CA HIS A 120 -1.38 -7.00 5.85
C HIS A 120 -2.10 -5.64 5.92
N LEU A 121 -1.98 -4.77 4.91
CA LEU A 121 -2.78 -3.53 4.86
C LEU A 121 -4.11 -3.67 4.10
N TYR A 122 -4.28 -4.73 3.31
CA TYR A 122 -5.42 -4.86 2.41
C TYR A 122 -6.34 -6.06 2.64
N ASP A 123 -5.95 -7.04 3.48
CA ASP A 123 -6.80 -8.19 3.80
C ASP A 123 -6.59 -8.66 5.25
N THR A 124 -7.53 -8.32 6.14
CA THR A 124 -7.80 -9.15 7.32
C THR A 124 -9.29 -9.43 7.39
N PRO A 125 -9.72 -10.70 7.26
CA PRO A 125 -11.09 -11.10 7.56
C PRO A 125 -11.29 -11.04 9.08
N VAL A 126 -12.35 -10.36 9.51
CA VAL A 126 -12.80 -10.33 10.92
C VAL A 126 -13.63 -11.59 11.15
N LEU A 127 -13.17 -12.45 12.05
CA LEU A 127 -14.05 -13.32 12.85
C LEU A 127 -14.46 -12.55 14.11
#